data_AF-A0A5K0ZZG2-F1
#
_entry.id   AF-A0A5K0ZZG2-F1
#
_cell.length_a   1.000
_cell.length_b   1.000
_cell.length_c   1.000
_cell.angle_alpha   90.00
_cell.angle_beta   90.00
_cell.angle_gamma   90.00
#
_symmetry.space_group_name_H-M   'P 1'
#
loop_
_entity.id
_entity.type
_entity.pdbx_description
1 polymer ?
#
loop_
_entity_poly.entity_id
_entity_poly.type
_entity_poly.pdbx_seq_one_letter_code
_entity_poly.pdbx_strand_id
1 'polypeptide(L)' 'KGPLCADVVIGQGNTTSWKMCGLDKRTCLTVFFDVAPSEKANSAAPGASQQLYIQFLTT' A
#
# COMPACT_ATOMS: atom_id res chain seq x y z
N LYS A 1 -2.62 -13.47 2.85
CA LYS A 1 -1.98 -12.18 3.19
C LYS A 1 -0.68 -12.07 2.40
N GLY A 2 -0.53 -11.06 1.55
CA GLY A 2 0.71 -10.84 0.77
C GLY A 2 1.75 -10.02 1.55
N PRO A 3 2.99 -9.91 1.05
CA PRO A 3 4.07 -9.17 1.72
C PRO A 3 3.79 -7.66 1.90
N LEU A 4 2.82 -7.12 1.15
CA LEU A 4 2.41 -5.71 1.21
C LEU A 4 1.19 -5.46 2.12
N CYS A 5 0.64 -6.49 2.76
CA CYS A 5 -0.45 -6.32 3.72
C CYS A 5 0.12 -6.01 5.11
N ALA A 6 -0.27 -4.88 5.70
CA ALA A 6 0.10 -4.52 7.06
C ALA A 6 -0.42 -5.54 8.11
N ASP A 7 0.25 -5.62 9.26
CA ASP A 7 -0.25 -6.36 10.44
C ASP A 7 -1.41 -5.63 11.13
N VAL A 8 -1.34 -4.29 11.18
CA VAL A 8 -2.43 -3.46 11.68
C VAL A 8 -3.54 -3.37 10.63
N VAL A 9 -4.76 -3.77 11.01
CA VAL A 9 -5.93 -3.78 10.12
C VAL A 9 -6.79 -2.54 10.39
N ILE A 10 -7.05 -1.77 9.33
CA ILE A 10 -7.96 -0.61 9.36
C ILE A 10 -9.07 -0.84 8.32
N GLY A 11 -10.34 -0.73 8.74
CA GLY A 11 -11.49 -0.90 7.83
C GLY A 11 -11.55 -2.27 7.17
N GLN A 12 -11.77 -2.30 5.85
CA GLN A 12 -11.74 -3.52 5.03
C GLN A 12 -10.29 -3.94 4.71
N GLY A 13 -9.46 -4.15 5.74
CA GLY A 13 -8.02 -4.43 5.58
C GLY A 13 -7.68 -5.91 5.39
N ASN A 14 -6.43 -6.28 5.73
CA ASN A 14 -5.85 -7.62 5.49
C ASN A 14 -5.83 -8.05 4.00
N THR A 15 -5.94 -7.07 3.10
CA THR A 15 -5.87 -7.23 1.65
C THR A 15 -5.25 -5.97 1.04
N THR A 16 -4.68 -6.11 -0.16
CA THR A 16 -4.26 -4.99 -1.03
C THR A 16 -5.13 -4.89 -2.28
N SER A 17 -6.16 -5.73 -2.37
CA SER A 17 -7.07 -5.80 -3.52
C SER A 17 -8.51 -5.84 -3.03
N TRP A 18 -9.36 -5.00 -3.62
CA TRP A 18 -10.77 -4.89 -3.30
C TRP A 18 -11.61 -5.08 -4.55
N LYS A 19 -12.73 -5.78 -4.40
CA LYS A 19 -13.76 -5.86 -5.44
C LYS A 19 -14.82 -4.81 -5.15
N MET A 20 -15.07 -3.95 -6.13
CA MET A 20 -16.14 -2.97 -6.09
C MET A 20 -17.22 -3.39 -7.09
N CYS A 21 -18.47 -3.53 -6.65
CA CYS A 21 -19.58 -3.93 -7.52
C CYS A 21 -19.96 -2.83 -8.53
N GLY A 22 -19.63 -1.58 -8.22
CA GLY A 22 -19.77 -0.43 -9.10
C GLY A 22 -18.86 0.70 -8.61
N LEU A 23 -18.32 1.45 -9.56
CA LEU A 23 -17.53 2.65 -9.32
C LEU A 23 -18.04 3.73 -10.26
N ASP A 24 -18.13 4.96 -9.75
CA ASP A 24 -18.45 6.13 -10.54
C ASP A 24 -17.42 7.25 -10.32
N LYS A 25 -17.59 8.37 -11.02
CA LYS A 25 -16.68 9.53 -10.92
C LYS A 25 -16.74 10.25 -9.56
N ARG A 26 -17.71 9.92 -8.70
CA ARG A 26 -17.88 10.49 -7.36
C ARG A 26 -17.34 9.55 -6.28
N THR A 27 -16.96 8.33 -6.65
CA THR A 27 -16.45 7.35 -5.71
C THR A 27 -15.03 7.75 -5.29
N CYS A 28 -14.85 7.98 -3.99
CA CYS A 28 -13.55 8.26 -3.39
C CYS A 28 -13.22 7.16 -2.38
N LEU A 29 -11.98 6.69 -2.40
CA LEU A 29 -11.48 5.67 -1.49
C LEU A 29 -10.39 6.27 -0.61
N THR A 30 -10.41 5.90 0.68
CA THR A 30 -9.32 6.21 1.62
C THR A 30 -8.52 4.95 1.87
N VAL A 31 -7.23 5.00 1.55
CA VAL A 31 -6.31 3.88 1.72
C VAL A 31 -5.27 4.25 2.77
N PHE A 32 -5.14 3.42 3.80
CA PHE A 32 -4.17 3.60 4.87
C PHE A 32 -2.93 2.74 4.62
N PHE A 33 -1.76 3.32 4.84
CA PHE A 33 -0.47 2.65 4.73
C PHE A 33 0.21 2.65 6.09
N ASP A 34 0.85 1.54 6.42
CA ASP A 34 1.77 1.45 7.56
C ASP A 34 3.20 1.59 7.05
N VAL A 35 4.03 2.36 7.75
CA VAL A 35 5.44 2.55 7.38
C VAL A 35 6.22 1.39 7.99
N ALA A 36 6.63 0.46 7.14
CA ALA A 36 7.43 -0.67 7.58
C ALA A 36 8.74 -0.21 8.24
N PRO A 37 9.15 -0.80 9.39
CA PRO A 37 10.42 -0.47 10.05
C PRO A 37 11.61 -0.65 9.12
N SER A 38 12.58 0.25 9.21
CA SER A 38 13.78 0.28 8.35
C SER A 38 14.85 -0.75 8.73
N GLU A 39 14.46 -1.95 9.21
CA GLU A 39 15.43 -2.96 9.68
C GLU A 39 16.34 -3.50 8.55
N LYS A 40 16.03 -3.19 7.29
CA LYS A 40 16.86 -3.49 6.11
C LYS A 40 17.26 -2.26 5.28
N ALA A 41 17.49 -1.11 5.90
CA ALA A 41 18.19 -0.02 5.20
C ALA A 41 19.69 -0.32 4.92
N ASN A 42 20.15 -1.57 5.07
CA ASN A 42 21.54 -1.97 4.82
C ASN A 42 21.84 -2.40 3.38
N SER A 43 21.08 -1.93 2.39
CA SER A 43 21.42 -2.17 0.97
C SER A 43 21.01 -1.05 0.02
N ALA A 44 20.63 0.13 0.52
CA ALA A 44 20.57 1.29 -0.36
C ALA A 44 22.01 1.65 -0.71
N ALA A 45 22.42 1.40 -1.95
CA ALA A 45 23.71 1.84 -2.46
C ALA A 45 23.87 3.34 -2.18
N PRO A 46 25.08 3.84 -1.86
CA PRO A 46 25.32 5.26 -1.71
C PRO A 46 24.77 6.02 -2.92
N GLY A 47 23.75 6.86 -2.72
CA GLY A 47 23.06 7.60 -3.79
C GLY A 47 21.67 7.10 -4.20
N ALA A 48 21.16 6.00 -3.63
CA ALA A 48 19.76 5.59 -3.85
C ALA A 48 18.80 6.51 -3.06
N SER A 49 17.92 7.21 -3.78
CA SER A 49 16.86 8.03 -3.18
C SER A 49 15.84 7.13 -2.46
N GLN A 50 15.68 7.31 -1.15
CA GLN A 50 14.60 6.66 -0.39
C GLN A 50 13.26 7.28 -0.80
N GLN A 51 12.64 6.71 -1.84
CA GLN A 51 11.34 7.14 -2.35
C GLN A 51 10.31 6.02 -2.16
N LEU A 52 9.09 6.41 -1.77
CA LEU A 52 7.94 5.52 -1.69
C LEU A 52 7.18 5.57 -3.02
N TYR A 53 7.01 4.42 -3.66
CA TYR A 53 6.21 4.28 -4.88
C TYR A 53 4.91 3.55 -4.56
N ILE A 54 3.79 4.09 -5.03
CA ILE A 54 2.44 3.53 -4.84
C ILE A 54 1.74 3.47 -6.19
N GLN A 55 1.22 2.30 -6.55
CA GLN A 55 0.43 2.10 -7.76
C GLN A 55 -0.98 1.63 -7.40
N PHE A 56 -1.98 2.34 -7.92
CA PHE A 56 -3.37 1.91 -7.89
C PHE A 56 -3.73 1.34 -9.25
N LEU A 57 -4.22 0.09 -9.28
CA LEU A 57 -4.73 -0.56 -10.48
C LEU A 57 -6.23 -0.81 -10.30
N THR A 58 -7.04 -0.22 -11.19
CA THR A 58 -8.48 -0.50 -11.29
C THR A 58 -8.74 -1.14 -12.65
N THR A 59 -9.33 -2.33 -12.66
CA THR A 59 -9.63 -3.13 -13.86
C THR A 59 -11.12 -3.27 -14.07
#